data_AF-A0AAI9UP42-F1
#
_entry.id   AF-A0AAI9UP42-F1
#
_cell.length_a   1.000
_cell.length_b   1.000
_cell.length_c   1.000
_cell.angle_alpha   90.00
_cell.angle_beta   90.00
_cell.angle_gamma   90.00
#
_symmetry.space_group_name_H-M   'P 1'
#
loop_
_entity.id
_entity.type
_entity.pdbx_description
1 polymer ?
#
loop_
_entity_poly.entity_id
_entity_poly.type
_entity_poly.pdbx_seq_one_letter_code
_entity_poly.pdbx_strand_id
1 'polypeptide(L)'
;MLMDDQMGKLFELINKRCQASLLTKKRVRMLATADKLQVYLHAAYDHFSRDLDTPFDFVKEALKHNPIPQDFSGNILNLAISIGNNSTKISQNGGGTQQIFENMVPMISSCIMLDSVRQNILGTPVRLLDDAYVDFCNVALEGYADFYAPCTFSHPKYGKCYNVKFGHDPKGHQNKHGRIFAAGNYQSDVDLQDFAGQWIDQIRNHLRQLHARFQEATSRVREQSEQKDAADLHRYQLNDFYFSLGNVGDFISHSTCFSCLRELPEHPLPCGHVLCLPCIQAYGIKAHTTVEMKRCPLHERETMWEPAWTVVVKPQFAGARVLCLDGYDAPSAAILPEIKLCSLADVSYSGGVRGIVELHVLRAIERVFGERLPIQLFFDLIVGTSTGGIIALGLGVNNWSVEECIKTFKHLCADAFRPRELSGIPLLEKLVTINHGSIYKTKPFEALLREKFQDRPLFGGANEHSQSEMLTKVAVTSTTSINQHSVILTNYNRPDSMDNDYLTYG
;
A
#
# COMPACT_ATOMS: atom_id res chain seq x y z
N MET A 1 4.94 -6.87 67.03
CA MET A 1 5.40 -5.48 66.77
C MET A 1 6.71 -5.43 65.98
N LEU A 2 7.81 -6.07 66.39
CA LEU A 2 9.08 -6.05 65.61
C LEU A 2 9.01 -6.79 64.26
N MET A 3 8.27 -7.90 64.17
CA MET A 3 8.15 -8.68 62.93
C MET A 3 7.28 -8.00 61.87
N ASP A 4 6.15 -7.41 62.28
CA ASP A 4 5.24 -6.70 61.38
C ASP A 4 5.91 -5.46 60.77
N ASP A 5 6.68 -4.72 61.57
CA ASP A 5 7.46 -3.58 61.10
C ASP A 5 8.58 -3.99 60.13
N GLN A 6 9.25 -5.12 60.38
CA GLN A 6 10.27 -5.65 59.46
C GLN A 6 9.65 -6.17 58.16
N MET A 7 8.48 -6.81 58.24
CA MET A 7 7.73 -7.26 57.08
C MET A 7 7.24 -6.07 56.25
N GLY A 8 6.73 -5.01 56.89
CA GLY A 8 6.35 -3.76 56.23
C GLY A 8 7.52 -3.12 55.47
N LYS A 9 8.69 -2.99 56.12
CA LYS A 9 9.91 -2.47 55.49
C LYS A 9 10.37 -3.33 54.29
N LEU A 10 10.27 -4.65 54.40
CA LEU A 10 10.60 -5.57 53.30
C LEU A 10 9.64 -5.38 52.13
N PHE A 11 8.32 -5.30 52.37
CA PHE A 11 7.33 -5.06 51.32
C PHE A 11 7.52 -3.71 50.63
N GLU A 12 7.78 -2.65 51.39
CA GLU A 12 8.11 -1.33 50.81
C GLU A 12 9.37 -1.40 49.93
N LEU A 13 10.41 -2.10 50.40
CA LEU A 13 11.63 -2.28 49.62
C LEU A 13 11.37 -3.09 48.35
N ILE A 14 10.62 -4.19 48.43
CA ILE A 14 10.23 -5.01 47.28
C ILE A 14 9.46 -4.15 46.28
N ASN A 15 8.43 -3.43 46.73
CA ASN A 15 7.63 -2.56 45.86
C ASN A 15 8.49 -1.49 45.19
N LYS A 16 9.39 -0.83 45.95
CA LYS A 16 10.33 0.15 45.41
C LYS A 16 11.27 -0.47 44.37
N ARG A 17 11.78 -1.68 44.60
CA ARG A 17 12.66 -2.39 43.66
C ARG A 17 11.91 -2.89 42.43
N CYS A 18 10.68 -3.39 42.59
CA CYS A 18 9.79 -3.78 41.49
C CYS A 18 9.44 -2.58 40.61
N GLN A 19 9.07 -1.44 41.20
CA GLN A 19 8.84 -0.20 40.47
C GLN A 19 10.09 0.27 39.72
N ALA A 20 11.26 0.25 40.37
CA ALA A 20 12.53 0.60 39.70
C ALA A 20 12.85 -0.36 38.53
N SER A 21 12.63 -1.67 38.71
CA SER A 21 12.81 -2.67 37.65
C SER A 21 11.83 -2.45 36.49
N LEU A 22 10.56 -2.18 36.80
CA LEU A 22 9.52 -1.88 35.82
C LEU A 22 9.89 -0.63 35.00
N LEU A 23 10.30 0.45 35.66
CA LEU A 23 10.73 1.69 34.99
C LEU A 23 11.97 1.48 34.11
N THR A 24 12.95 0.71 34.58
CA THR A 24 14.14 0.36 33.78
C THR A 24 13.75 -0.44 32.54
N LYS A 25 12.93 -1.48 32.70
CA LYS A 25 12.42 -2.28 31.57
C LYS A 25 11.61 -1.44 30.60
N LYS A 26 10.77 -0.52 31.08
CA LYS A 26 10.03 0.43 30.24
C LYS A 26 10.97 1.32 29.42
N ARG A 27 11.99 1.88 30.08
CA ARG A 27 12.98 2.79 29.45
C ARG A 27 13.72 2.13 28.28
N VAL A 28 14.10 0.87 28.45
CA VAL A 28 14.83 0.09 27.44
C VAL A 28 13.92 -0.75 26.54
N ARG A 29 12.59 -0.55 26.62
CA ARG A 29 11.56 -1.30 25.88
C ARG A 29 11.73 -2.82 26.02
N MET A 30 11.91 -3.30 27.24
CA MET A 30 12.07 -4.72 27.60
C MET A 30 10.87 -5.24 28.41
N LEU A 31 9.68 -4.69 28.16
CA LEU A 31 8.42 -5.15 28.76
C LEU A 31 7.72 -6.14 27.83
N ALA A 32 8.12 -7.41 27.91
CA ALA A 32 7.46 -8.47 27.18
C ALA A 32 6.05 -8.75 27.76
N THR A 33 5.10 -9.05 26.87
CA THR A 33 3.82 -9.67 27.26
C THR A 33 4.05 -11.12 27.67
N ALA A 34 3.08 -11.76 28.32
CA ALA A 34 3.18 -13.18 28.68
C ALA A 34 3.49 -14.06 27.45
N ASP A 35 2.77 -13.82 26.34
CA ASP A 35 2.96 -14.56 25.08
C ASP A 35 4.36 -14.35 24.50
N LYS A 36 4.85 -13.10 24.44
CA LYS A 36 6.19 -12.79 23.90
C LYS A 36 7.30 -13.31 24.82
N LEU A 37 7.11 -13.26 26.14
CA LEU A 37 8.10 -13.74 27.10
C LEU A 37 8.38 -15.23 26.92
N GLN A 38 7.34 -16.04 26.68
CA GLN A 38 7.50 -17.46 26.43
C GLN A 38 8.34 -17.73 25.17
N VAL A 39 8.09 -16.98 24.09
CA VAL A 39 8.86 -17.07 22.85
C VAL A 39 10.33 -16.74 23.10
N TYR A 40 10.63 -15.64 23.80
CA TYR A 40 12.01 -15.26 24.10
C TYR A 40 12.71 -16.21 25.07
N LEU A 41 11.99 -16.81 26.03
CA LEU A 41 12.58 -17.81 26.92
C LEU A 41 12.99 -19.07 26.16
N HIS A 42 12.17 -19.50 25.20
CA HIS A 42 12.50 -20.63 24.34
C HIS A 42 13.71 -20.32 23.44
N ALA A 43 13.69 -19.16 22.78
CA ALA A 43 14.82 -18.73 21.95
C ALA A 43 16.12 -18.54 22.75
N ALA A 44 16.04 -18.03 23.98
CA ALA A 44 17.19 -17.90 24.85
C ALA A 44 17.73 -19.26 25.31
N TYR A 45 16.85 -20.21 25.62
CA TYR A 45 17.26 -21.59 25.92
C TYR A 45 18.00 -22.22 24.73
N ASP A 46 17.44 -22.10 23.53
CA ASP A 46 18.07 -22.59 22.31
C ASP A 46 19.43 -21.94 22.04
N HIS A 47 19.53 -20.63 22.23
CA HIS A 47 20.79 -19.87 22.11
C HIS A 47 21.85 -20.41 23.08
N PHE A 48 21.56 -20.43 24.38
CA PHE A 48 22.51 -20.87 25.40
C PHE A 48 22.78 -22.37 25.39
N SER A 49 21.93 -23.18 24.76
CA SER A 49 22.22 -24.61 24.52
C SER A 49 23.31 -24.84 23.48
N ARG A 50 23.53 -23.86 22.58
CA ARG A 50 24.50 -23.94 21.48
C ARG A 50 25.73 -23.07 21.70
N ASP A 51 25.54 -21.92 22.36
CA ASP A 51 26.57 -20.91 22.55
C ASP A 51 26.38 -20.21 23.90
N LEU A 52 27.35 -20.41 24.80
CA LEU A 52 27.37 -19.79 26.14
C LEU A 52 28.22 -18.52 26.18
N ASP A 53 29.01 -18.26 25.14
CA ASP A 53 30.03 -17.20 25.13
C ASP A 53 29.47 -15.91 24.51
N THR A 54 28.43 -16.00 23.68
CA THR A 54 27.75 -14.82 23.12
C THR A 54 26.48 -14.45 23.88
N PRO A 55 26.19 -13.14 24.06
CA PRO A 55 24.97 -12.70 24.72
C PRO A 55 23.74 -12.91 23.85
N PHE A 56 22.62 -13.30 24.47
CA PHE A 56 21.34 -13.40 23.79
C PHE A 56 20.81 -12.02 23.36
N ASP A 57 20.46 -11.89 22.09
CA ASP A 57 19.99 -10.63 21.49
C ASP A 57 18.48 -10.62 21.28
N PHE A 58 17.78 -9.91 22.16
CA PHE A 58 16.32 -9.76 22.11
C PHE A 58 15.82 -8.98 20.88
N VAL A 59 16.60 -8.03 20.36
CA VAL A 59 16.22 -7.25 19.17
C VAL A 59 16.27 -8.14 17.95
N LYS A 60 17.40 -8.85 17.79
CA LYS A 60 17.60 -9.82 16.70
C LYS A 60 16.51 -10.89 16.71
N GLU A 61 16.16 -11.42 17.88
CA GLU A 61 15.08 -12.41 17.98
C GLU A 61 13.70 -11.81 17.70
N ALA A 62 13.43 -10.58 18.16
CA ALA A 62 12.18 -9.88 17.87
C ALA A 62 11.95 -9.68 16.37
N LEU A 63 13.02 -9.37 15.62
CA LEU A 63 13.01 -9.16 14.18
C LEU A 63 12.75 -10.45 13.39
N LYS A 64 13.14 -11.63 13.91
CA LYS A 64 12.75 -12.90 13.28
C LYS A 64 11.24 -13.12 13.30
N HIS A 65 10.59 -12.70 14.38
CA HIS A 65 9.14 -12.82 14.53
C HIS A 65 8.36 -11.68 13.87
N ASN A 66 8.96 -10.50 13.78
CA ASN A 66 8.35 -9.31 13.17
C ASN A 66 9.36 -8.66 12.21
N PRO A 67 9.60 -9.28 11.03
CA PRO A 67 10.56 -8.74 10.08
C PRO A 67 10.12 -7.35 9.60
N ILE A 68 11.11 -6.53 9.25
CA ILE A 68 10.84 -5.28 8.55
C ILE A 68 10.35 -5.65 7.13
N PRO A 69 9.26 -5.03 6.63
CA PRO A 69 8.81 -5.26 5.27
C PRO A 69 9.93 -5.00 4.27
N GLN A 70 10.11 -5.90 3.31
CA GLN A 70 11.16 -5.79 2.29
C GLN A 70 11.01 -4.51 1.44
N ASP A 71 9.79 -4.01 1.30
CA ASP A 71 9.48 -2.77 0.58
C ASP A 71 9.83 -1.49 1.34
N PHE A 72 10.38 -1.56 2.56
CA PHE A 72 10.69 -0.35 3.34
C PHE A 72 11.70 0.56 2.61
N SER A 73 12.75 -0.02 2.00
CA SER A 73 13.71 0.74 1.16
C SER A 73 13.01 1.37 -0.05
N GLY A 74 12.17 0.60 -0.74
CA GLY A 74 11.35 1.09 -1.86
C GLY A 74 10.39 2.21 -1.46
N ASN A 75 9.81 2.14 -0.27
CA ASN A 75 8.94 3.17 0.27
C ASN A 75 9.68 4.47 0.61
N ILE A 76 10.91 4.38 1.15
CA ILE A 76 11.80 5.54 1.33
C ILE A 76 12.14 6.13 -0.05
N LEU A 77 12.52 5.30 -1.01
CA LEU A 77 12.86 5.72 -2.36
C LEU A 77 11.67 6.43 -3.04
N ASN A 78 10.46 5.87 -2.96
CA ASN A 78 9.24 6.48 -3.49
C ASN A 78 8.95 7.85 -2.87
N LEU A 79 9.17 7.99 -1.56
CA LEU A 79 9.04 9.29 -0.89
C LEU A 79 10.10 10.29 -1.40
N ALA A 80 11.36 9.87 -1.53
CA ALA A 80 12.44 10.71 -2.04
C ALA A 80 12.17 11.19 -3.48
N ILE A 81 11.68 10.29 -4.36
CA ILE A 81 11.26 10.63 -5.73
C ILE A 81 10.11 11.63 -5.71
N SER A 82 9.10 11.41 -4.87
CA SER A 82 7.97 12.34 -4.74
C SER A 82 8.42 13.73 -4.27
N ILE A 83 9.37 13.80 -3.33
CA ILE A 83 9.98 15.06 -2.90
C ILE A 83 10.74 15.74 -4.05
N GLY A 84 11.60 14.99 -4.75
CA GLY A 84 12.38 15.53 -5.86
C GLY A 84 11.51 16.11 -6.99
N ASN A 85 10.36 15.50 -7.25
CA ASN A 85 9.44 15.92 -8.31
C ASN A 85 8.50 17.06 -7.90
N ASN A 86 8.05 17.09 -6.64
CA ASN A 86 6.90 17.91 -6.24
C ASN A 86 7.25 19.00 -5.22
N SER A 87 8.38 18.93 -4.52
CA SER A 87 8.72 19.90 -3.47
C SER A 87 9.22 21.22 -4.04
N THR A 88 8.34 22.23 -4.03
CA THR A 88 8.69 23.60 -4.45
C THR A 88 9.72 24.24 -3.53
N LYS A 89 9.64 24.00 -2.21
CA LYS A 89 10.55 24.58 -1.21
C LYS A 89 11.97 24.02 -1.33
N ILE A 90 12.12 22.72 -1.60
CA ILE A 90 13.44 22.11 -1.81
C ILE A 90 14.01 22.55 -3.15
N SER A 91 13.21 22.59 -4.21
CA SER A 91 13.67 23.08 -5.51
C SER A 91 14.16 24.54 -5.47
N GLN A 92 13.60 25.39 -4.60
CA GLN A 92 14.02 26.79 -4.45
C GLN A 92 15.35 26.94 -3.73
N ASN A 93 15.72 26.00 -2.85
CA ASN A 93 16.93 26.07 -2.03
C ASN A 93 18.16 25.40 -2.68
N GLY A 94 18.21 25.39 -4.01
CA GLY A 94 19.28 24.76 -4.80
C GLY A 94 18.91 23.36 -5.29
N GLY A 95 18.15 22.60 -4.48
CA GLY A 95 17.74 21.23 -4.81
C GLY A 95 18.95 20.28 -4.87
N GLY A 96 18.79 19.05 -4.36
CA GLY A 96 19.88 18.09 -4.40
C GLY A 96 19.60 16.85 -3.56
N THR A 97 20.28 15.75 -3.87
CA THR A 97 20.11 14.46 -3.18
C THR A 97 20.28 14.61 -1.67
N GLN A 98 21.34 15.29 -1.23
CA GLN A 98 21.59 15.54 0.19
C GLN A 98 20.41 16.25 0.86
N GLN A 99 19.95 17.37 0.30
CA GLN A 99 18.85 18.15 0.88
C GLN A 99 17.54 17.36 0.96
N ILE A 100 17.22 16.53 -0.05
CA ILE A 100 16.04 15.67 -0.03
C ILE A 100 16.09 14.72 1.16
N PHE A 101 17.20 14.00 1.32
CA PHE A 101 17.36 12.99 2.36
C PHE A 101 17.48 13.60 3.76
N GLU A 102 18.15 14.75 3.92
CA GLU A 102 18.19 15.50 5.18
C GLU A 102 16.79 15.93 5.63
N ASN A 103 15.94 16.39 4.70
CA ASN A 103 14.54 16.74 5.02
C ASN A 103 13.71 15.53 5.43
N MET A 104 14.08 14.31 5.01
CA MET A 104 13.38 13.07 5.37
C MET A 104 13.76 12.55 6.76
N VAL A 105 14.82 13.08 7.40
CA VAL A 105 15.31 12.60 8.71
C VAL A 105 14.20 12.57 9.78
N PRO A 106 13.39 13.64 9.99
CA PRO A 106 12.32 13.62 10.99
C PRO A 106 11.25 12.57 10.68
N MET A 107 10.90 12.42 9.39
CA MET A 107 9.90 11.49 8.91
C MET A 107 10.33 10.03 9.11
N ILE A 108 11.53 9.66 8.67
CA ILE A 108 12.05 8.29 8.81
C ILE A 108 12.22 7.93 10.29
N SER A 109 12.83 8.81 11.08
CA SER A 109 13.04 8.58 12.51
C SER A 109 11.72 8.35 13.25
N SER A 110 10.70 9.16 12.93
CA SER A 110 9.39 9.02 13.56
C SER A 110 8.64 7.76 13.09
N CYS A 111 8.81 7.33 11.84
CA CYS A 111 8.32 6.04 11.36
C CYS A 111 8.96 4.85 12.11
N ILE A 112 10.28 4.84 12.30
CA ILE A 112 11.00 3.80 13.05
C ILE A 112 10.53 3.77 14.52
N MET A 113 10.39 4.95 15.13
CA MET A 113 9.87 5.07 16.49
C MET A 113 8.45 4.50 16.61
N LEU A 114 7.55 4.90 15.71
CA LEU A 114 6.17 4.44 15.64
C LEU A 114 6.12 2.92 15.45
N ASP A 115 6.96 2.38 14.60
CA ASP A 115 7.00 0.96 14.32
C ASP A 115 7.45 0.12 15.52
N SER A 116 8.50 0.57 16.22
CA SER A 116 8.98 -0.08 17.44
C SER A 116 7.87 -0.27 18.48
N VAL A 117 6.93 0.69 18.54
CA VAL A 117 5.77 0.69 19.44
C VAL A 117 4.66 -0.18 18.91
N ARG A 118 4.28 -0.01 17.64
CA ARG A 118 3.18 -0.74 17.00
C ARG A 118 3.41 -2.25 17.02
N GLN A 119 4.63 -2.67 16.69
CA GLN A 119 5.02 -4.09 16.67
C GLN A 119 5.43 -4.61 18.05
N ASN A 120 5.49 -3.72 19.05
CA ASN A 120 5.98 -4.02 20.38
C ASN A 120 7.36 -4.73 20.31
N ILE A 121 8.27 -4.18 19.50
CA ILE A 121 9.64 -4.68 19.34
C ILE A 121 10.41 -4.35 20.62
N LEU A 122 11.13 -5.35 21.13
CA LEU A 122 11.98 -5.18 22.30
C LEU A 122 13.26 -4.42 21.93
N GLY A 123 13.77 -3.61 22.85
CA GLY A 123 14.97 -2.80 22.66
C GLY A 123 14.69 -1.36 22.23
N THR A 124 15.68 -0.48 22.37
CA THR A 124 15.50 0.95 22.06
C THR A 124 15.36 1.15 20.54
N PRO A 125 14.63 2.19 20.09
CA PRO A 125 14.50 2.50 18.67
C PRO A 125 15.85 2.74 17.98
N VAL A 126 16.82 3.29 18.70
CA VAL A 126 18.19 3.51 18.21
C VAL A 126 18.90 2.18 17.91
N ARG A 127 18.78 1.20 18.82
CA ARG A 127 19.34 -0.13 18.56
C ARG A 127 18.62 -0.82 17.41
N LEU A 128 17.30 -0.67 17.34
CA LEU A 128 16.51 -1.16 16.20
C LEU A 128 16.95 -0.54 14.87
N LEU A 129 17.30 0.75 14.85
CA LEU A 129 17.89 1.40 13.68
C LEU A 129 19.18 0.68 13.26
N ASP A 130 20.12 0.56 14.18
CA ASP A 130 21.46 0.02 13.94
C ASP A 130 21.42 -1.47 13.53
N ASP A 131 20.56 -2.27 14.17
CA ASP A 131 20.50 -3.70 13.96
C ASP A 131 19.70 -4.11 12.70
N ALA A 132 18.90 -3.20 12.12
CA ALA A 132 17.91 -3.59 11.11
C ALA A 132 17.56 -2.56 10.03
N TYR A 133 17.50 -1.26 10.34
CA TYR A 133 17.01 -0.25 9.37
C TYR A 133 18.11 0.40 8.54
N VAL A 134 19.37 0.41 9.01
CA VAL A 134 20.50 1.04 8.30
C VAL A 134 20.63 0.51 6.87
N ASP A 135 20.54 -0.80 6.68
CA ASP A 135 20.66 -1.42 5.34
C ASP A 135 19.56 -0.94 4.39
N PHE A 136 18.30 -0.89 4.85
CA PHE A 136 17.20 -0.39 4.01
C PHE A 136 17.35 1.09 3.67
N CYS A 137 17.83 1.91 4.62
CA CYS A 137 18.13 3.32 4.39
C CYS A 137 19.22 3.49 3.32
N ASN A 138 20.32 2.73 3.42
CA ASN A 138 21.42 2.78 2.47
C ASN A 138 20.96 2.33 1.07
N VAL A 139 20.23 1.22 0.96
CA VAL A 139 19.68 0.74 -0.31
C VAL A 139 18.77 1.79 -0.97
N ALA A 140 17.94 2.49 -0.18
CA ALA A 140 17.09 3.55 -0.72
C ALA A 140 17.89 4.77 -1.21
N LEU A 141 18.93 5.16 -0.48
CA LEU A 141 19.83 6.26 -0.85
C LEU A 141 20.62 5.94 -2.11
N GLU A 142 21.23 4.76 -2.18
CA GLU A 142 21.95 4.27 -3.35
C GLU A 142 21.03 4.16 -4.57
N GLY A 143 19.85 3.57 -4.41
CA GLY A 143 18.84 3.47 -5.46
C GLY A 143 18.41 4.86 -5.98
N TYR A 144 18.22 5.83 -5.09
CA TYR A 144 17.93 7.20 -5.52
C TYR A 144 19.09 7.82 -6.29
N ALA A 145 20.30 7.70 -5.77
CA ALA A 145 21.50 8.28 -6.37
C ALA A 145 21.79 7.71 -7.77
N ASP A 146 21.58 6.41 -7.95
CA ASP A 146 21.88 5.72 -9.18
C ASP A 146 20.84 5.96 -10.29
N PHE A 147 19.56 5.98 -9.92
CA PHE A 147 18.45 6.01 -10.89
C PHE A 147 17.75 7.37 -11.02
N TYR A 148 17.87 8.27 -10.04
CA TYR A 148 17.06 9.48 -9.97
C TYR A 148 17.86 10.77 -9.73
N ALA A 149 19.06 10.69 -9.14
CA ALA A 149 19.88 11.88 -8.92
C ALA A 149 20.47 12.43 -10.22
N PRO A 150 20.17 13.69 -10.60
CA PRO A 150 20.68 14.28 -11.83
C PRO A 150 22.19 14.53 -11.74
N CYS A 151 22.86 14.39 -12.88
CA CYS A 151 24.28 14.71 -13.03
C CYS A 151 24.52 16.22 -12.83
N THR A 152 25.52 16.56 -12.01
CA THR A 152 25.85 17.95 -11.66
C THR A 152 26.71 18.66 -12.70
N PHE A 153 27.16 17.94 -13.73
CA PHE A 153 27.96 18.53 -14.79
C PHE A 153 27.22 19.65 -15.51
N SER A 154 27.91 20.78 -15.70
CA SER A 154 27.42 21.89 -16.51
C SER A 154 28.49 22.40 -17.46
N HIS A 155 28.07 22.81 -18.65
CA HIS A 155 28.94 23.40 -19.66
C HIS A 155 28.52 24.85 -19.94
N PRO A 156 29.45 25.83 -19.97
CA PRO A 156 29.13 27.26 -20.12
C PRO A 156 28.25 27.59 -21.33
N LYS A 157 28.44 26.88 -22.44
CA LYS A 157 27.70 27.10 -23.71
C LYS A 157 26.44 26.25 -23.88
N TYR A 158 26.37 25.08 -23.24
CA TYR A 158 25.36 24.05 -23.54
C TYR A 158 24.43 23.75 -22.36
N GLY A 159 24.69 24.35 -21.19
CA GLY A 159 23.88 24.21 -19.99
C GLY A 159 24.23 22.98 -19.15
N LYS A 160 23.32 22.61 -18.26
CA LYS A 160 23.47 21.47 -17.34
C LYS A 160 23.11 20.13 -17.98
N CYS A 161 23.72 19.06 -17.49
CA CYS A 161 23.31 17.69 -17.79
C CYS A 161 21.94 17.39 -17.15
N TYR A 162 21.14 16.58 -17.84
CA TYR A 162 19.83 16.08 -17.34
C TYR A 162 19.82 14.55 -17.18
N ASN A 163 20.94 13.87 -17.46
CA ASN A 163 21.07 12.44 -17.25
C ASN A 163 21.29 12.10 -15.77
N VAL A 164 20.86 10.91 -15.40
CA VAL A 164 21.19 10.24 -14.13
C VAL A 164 22.33 9.24 -14.36
N LYS A 165 22.90 8.67 -13.30
CA LYS A 165 24.08 7.78 -13.39
C LYS A 165 23.87 6.61 -14.35
N PHE A 166 22.75 5.88 -14.25
CA PHE A 166 22.43 4.79 -15.20
C PHE A 166 22.13 5.29 -16.63
N GLY A 167 21.70 6.55 -16.80
CA GLY A 167 21.44 7.13 -18.11
C GLY A 167 22.71 7.55 -18.88
N HIS A 168 23.88 7.54 -18.22
CA HIS A 168 25.14 8.00 -18.80
C HIS A 168 25.85 6.98 -19.68
N ASP A 169 25.69 5.68 -19.42
CA ASP A 169 26.41 4.64 -20.15
C ASP A 169 25.62 4.21 -21.40
N PRO A 170 26.11 4.40 -22.65
CA PRO A 170 27.34 5.06 -23.11
C PRO A 170 27.15 6.50 -23.63
N LYS A 171 26.01 7.14 -23.32
CA LYS A 171 25.51 8.37 -23.97
C LYS A 171 26.24 9.67 -23.57
N GLY A 172 26.95 9.73 -22.45
CA GLY A 172 27.60 10.97 -21.99
C GLY A 172 26.61 12.03 -21.47
N HIS A 173 26.96 13.32 -21.53
CA HIS A 173 26.14 14.41 -21.00
C HIS A 173 25.09 14.89 -22.01
N GLN A 174 23.80 14.81 -21.62
CA GLN A 174 22.66 15.21 -22.45
C GLN A 174 21.90 16.39 -21.85
N ASN A 175 21.38 17.26 -22.73
CA ASN A 175 20.51 18.35 -22.33
C ASN A 175 19.05 17.88 -22.19
N LYS A 176 18.14 18.77 -21.77
CA LYS A 176 16.70 18.47 -21.59
C LYS A 176 15.97 17.91 -22.82
N HIS A 177 16.54 18.04 -24.03
CA HIS A 177 15.97 17.52 -25.27
C HIS A 177 16.63 16.20 -25.71
N GLY A 178 17.48 15.60 -24.85
CA GLY A 178 18.19 14.35 -25.16
C GLY A 178 19.38 14.52 -26.11
N ARG A 179 19.78 15.74 -26.47
CA ARG A 179 20.96 15.95 -27.32
C ARG A 179 22.23 15.86 -26.47
N ILE A 180 23.13 14.96 -26.87
CA ILE A 180 24.47 14.83 -26.30
C ILE A 180 25.28 16.08 -26.65
N PHE A 181 25.86 16.73 -25.65
CA PHE A 181 26.65 17.96 -25.83
C PHE A 181 28.07 17.88 -25.25
N ALA A 182 28.37 16.87 -24.44
CA ALA A 182 29.72 16.58 -23.97
C ALA A 182 29.87 15.07 -23.68
N ALA A 183 31.07 14.54 -23.90
CA ALA A 183 31.44 13.20 -23.45
C ALA A 183 31.95 13.26 -22.01
N GLY A 184 31.73 12.19 -21.24
CA GLY A 184 32.20 12.11 -19.85
C GLY A 184 31.34 11.17 -19.00
N ASN A 185 31.93 10.80 -17.86
CA ASN A 185 31.25 10.00 -16.85
C ASN A 185 30.27 10.87 -16.05
N TYR A 186 29.35 10.21 -15.35
CA TYR A 186 28.47 10.85 -14.38
C TYR A 186 29.26 11.65 -13.35
N GLN A 187 28.75 12.81 -12.95
CA GLN A 187 29.31 13.67 -11.91
C GLN A 187 28.24 13.95 -10.85
N SER A 188 28.65 13.89 -9.59
CA SER A 188 27.84 14.28 -8.44
C SER A 188 28.65 15.23 -7.56
N ASP A 189 27.96 16.18 -6.93
CA ASP A 189 28.49 17.06 -5.90
C ASP A 189 28.48 16.40 -4.51
N VAL A 190 27.84 15.24 -4.37
CA VAL A 190 27.74 14.49 -3.12
C VAL A 190 28.64 13.27 -3.17
N ASP A 191 29.54 13.14 -2.19
CA ASP A 191 30.17 11.86 -1.88
C ASP A 191 29.15 10.99 -1.15
N LEU A 192 28.62 9.99 -1.85
CA LEU A 192 27.55 9.14 -1.32
C LEU A 192 27.99 8.32 -0.11
N GLN A 193 29.24 7.88 -0.06
CA GLN A 193 29.72 7.02 1.03
C GLN A 193 29.85 7.83 2.31
N ASP A 194 30.45 9.02 2.23
CA ASP A 194 30.55 9.94 3.36
C ASP A 194 29.17 10.45 3.79
N PHE A 195 28.31 10.80 2.83
CA PHE A 195 26.97 11.30 3.13
C PHE A 195 26.07 10.23 3.78
N ALA A 196 26.13 8.97 3.33
CA ALA A 196 25.33 7.89 3.91
C ALA A 196 25.60 7.75 5.42
N GLY A 197 26.87 7.76 5.83
CA GLY A 197 27.24 7.71 7.25
C GLY A 197 26.69 8.91 8.04
N GLN A 198 26.85 10.13 7.52
CA GLN A 198 26.34 11.35 8.15
C GLN A 198 24.81 11.34 8.27
N TRP A 199 24.12 10.88 7.23
CA TRP A 199 22.67 10.84 7.19
C TRP A 199 22.11 9.83 8.21
N ILE A 200 22.72 8.64 8.32
CA ILE A 200 22.39 7.67 9.36
C ILE A 200 22.64 8.25 10.76
N ASP A 201 23.73 8.99 10.97
CA ASP A 201 23.99 9.68 12.23
C ASP A 201 22.91 10.74 12.57
N GLN A 202 22.43 11.48 11.57
CA GLN A 202 21.33 12.42 11.73
C GLN A 202 20.03 11.72 12.15
N ILE A 203 19.67 10.61 11.48
CA ILE A 203 18.52 9.76 11.86
C ILE A 203 18.69 9.27 13.30
N ARG A 204 19.87 8.75 13.64
CA ARG A 204 20.16 8.24 14.98
C ARG A 204 20.00 9.32 16.05
N ASN A 205 20.50 10.52 15.79
CA ASN A 205 20.39 11.66 16.71
C ASN A 205 18.94 12.13 16.90
N HIS A 206 18.18 12.25 15.81
CA HIS A 206 16.77 12.62 15.88
C HIS A 206 15.93 11.55 16.59
N LEU A 207 16.22 10.28 16.34
CA LEU A 207 15.56 9.15 16.99
C LEU A 207 15.79 9.10 18.50
N ARG A 208 17.00 9.47 18.98
CA ARG A 208 17.27 9.66 20.42
C ARG A 208 16.37 10.73 21.03
N GLN A 209 16.18 11.86 20.34
CA GLN A 209 15.32 12.94 20.82
C GLN A 209 13.85 12.51 20.85
N LEU A 210 13.37 11.83 19.82
CA LEU A 210 12.00 11.29 19.79
C LEU A 210 11.77 10.26 20.89
N HIS A 211 12.72 9.35 21.12
CA HIS A 211 12.63 8.36 22.20
C HIS A 211 12.55 9.02 23.57
N ALA A 212 13.33 10.07 23.83
CA ALA A 212 13.26 10.84 25.07
C ALA A 212 11.88 11.50 25.27
N ARG A 213 11.35 12.16 24.22
CA ARG A 213 10.00 12.77 24.26
C ARG A 213 8.91 11.73 24.50
N PHE A 214 9.03 10.55 23.90
CA PHE A 214 8.09 9.45 24.12
C PHE A 214 8.14 8.90 25.55
N GLN A 215 9.34 8.77 26.12
CA GLN A 215 9.49 8.37 27.53
C GLN A 215 8.84 9.37 28.47
N GLU A 216 8.99 10.67 28.20
CA GLU A 216 8.31 11.72 28.97
C GLU A 216 6.80 11.63 28.83
N ALA A 217 6.27 11.45 27.61
CA ALA A 217 4.83 11.33 27.35
C ALA A 217 4.22 10.14 28.10
N THR A 218 4.86 8.97 28.01
CA THR A 218 4.40 7.71 28.61
C THR A 218 4.66 7.60 30.12
N SER A 219 5.47 8.50 30.70
CA SER A 219 5.71 8.56 32.15
C SER A 219 4.58 9.23 32.91
N ARG A 220 3.76 10.04 32.25
CA ARG A 220 2.59 10.68 32.86
C ARG A 220 1.53 9.61 33.09
N VAL A 221 0.98 9.55 34.31
CA VAL A 221 -0.17 8.67 34.64
C VAL A 221 -1.38 9.17 33.87
N ARG A 222 -1.52 8.74 32.61
CA ARG A 222 -2.66 9.01 31.74
C ARG A 222 -3.26 7.68 31.31
N GLU A 223 -4.57 7.68 31.10
CA GLU A 223 -5.35 6.52 30.60
C GLU A 223 -5.05 6.18 29.12
N GLN A 224 -4.12 6.91 28.48
CA GLN A 224 -3.79 6.79 27.07
C GLN A 224 -2.77 5.67 26.83
N SER A 225 -2.97 4.89 25.75
CA SER A 225 -2.07 3.77 25.42
C SER A 225 -0.75 4.26 24.81
N GLU A 226 0.33 3.50 25.03
CA GLU A 226 1.65 3.79 24.42
C GLU A 226 1.59 3.88 22.89
N GLN A 227 0.74 3.08 22.26
CA GLN A 227 0.51 3.14 20.81
C GLN A 227 -0.07 4.48 20.38
N LYS A 228 -0.98 5.05 21.18
CA LYS A 228 -1.57 6.35 20.89
C LYS A 228 -0.57 7.49 21.09
N ASP A 229 0.23 7.44 22.15
CA ASP A 229 1.31 8.42 22.38
C ASP A 229 2.32 8.41 21.23
N ALA A 230 2.72 7.23 20.75
CA ALA A 230 3.61 7.09 19.61
C ALA A 230 2.98 7.65 18.32
N ALA A 231 1.71 7.35 18.07
CA ALA A 231 0.99 7.85 16.90
C ALA A 231 0.84 9.39 16.93
N ASP A 232 0.53 9.96 18.09
CA ASP A 232 0.41 11.41 18.24
C ASP A 232 1.78 12.10 18.08
N LEU A 233 2.85 11.56 18.68
CA LEU A 233 4.23 12.02 18.46
C LEU A 233 4.59 11.99 16.97
N HIS A 234 4.26 10.89 16.29
CA HIS A 234 4.48 10.73 14.85
C HIS A 234 3.71 11.76 14.03
N ARG A 235 2.43 12.03 14.35
CA ARG A 235 1.62 13.03 13.64
C ARG A 235 2.21 14.43 13.73
N TYR A 236 2.80 14.80 14.86
CA TYR A 236 3.49 16.10 14.95
C TYR A 236 4.66 16.18 13.97
N GLN A 237 5.46 15.12 13.85
CA GLN A 237 6.57 15.06 12.90
C GLN A 237 6.09 15.06 11.45
N LEU A 238 5.00 14.36 11.13
CA LEU A 238 4.37 14.39 9.80
C LEU A 238 3.94 15.79 9.41
N ASN A 239 3.24 16.50 10.29
CA ASN A 239 2.74 17.84 9.99
C ASN A 239 3.89 18.82 9.72
N ASP A 240 4.92 18.81 10.58
CA ASP A 240 6.11 19.67 10.41
C ASP A 240 6.84 19.34 9.10
N PHE A 241 6.98 18.05 8.78
CA PHE A 241 7.61 17.56 7.56
C PHE A 241 6.85 17.97 6.30
N TYR A 242 5.55 17.69 6.19
CA TYR A 242 4.79 18.07 5.00
C TYR A 242 4.68 19.59 4.84
N PHE A 243 4.59 20.32 5.95
CA PHE A 243 4.65 21.78 5.93
C PHE A 243 5.99 22.29 5.36
N SER A 244 7.12 21.62 5.65
CA SER A 244 8.43 22.01 5.11
C SER A 244 8.59 21.71 3.62
N LEU A 245 7.80 20.79 3.07
CA LEU A 245 7.85 20.42 1.65
C LEU A 245 6.97 21.28 0.73
N GLY A 246 5.89 21.86 1.25
CA GLY A 246 4.98 22.71 0.48
C GLY A 246 3.54 22.23 0.56
N ASN A 247 2.87 22.11 -0.60
CA ASN A 247 1.50 21.64 -0.66
C ASN A 247 1.44 20.12 -0.45
N VAL A 248 0.82 19.68 0.64
CA VAL A 248 0.72 18.26 1.00
C VAL A 248 -0.12 17.44 0.01
N GLY A 249 -1.02 18.09 -0.73
CA GLY A 249 -1.83 17.46 -1.79
C GLY A 249 -1.00 16.92 -2.95
N ASP A 250 0.23 17.41 -3.14
CA ASP A 250 1.12 16.95 -4.22
C ASP A 250 1.83 15.62 -3.86
N PHE A 251 1.69 15.14 -2.62
CA PHE A 251 2.36 13.94 -2.11
C PHE A 251 1.37 12.79 -1.97
N ILE A 252 0.97 12.21 -3.10
CA ILE A 252 0.06 11.05 -3.15
C ILE A 252 0.82 9.84 -3.67
N SER A 253 0.74 8.74 -2.95
CA SER A 253 1.16 7.42 -3.44
C SER A 253 0.06 6.41 -3.22
N HIS A 254 -0.14 5.57 -4.24
CA HIS A 254 -1.05 4.45 -4.18
C HIS A 254 -0.33 3.15 -3.82
N SER A 255 1.00 3.09 -3.84
CA SER A 255 1.78 1.88 -3.47
C SER A 255 2.45 2.00 -2.10
N THR A 256 2.68 3.22 -1.63
CA THR A 256 3.35 3.50 -0.35
C THR A 256 2.44 4.26 0.60
N CYS A 257 2.29 3.77 1.83
CA CYS A 257 1.64 4.56 2.86
C CYS A 257 2.59 5.66 3.35
N PHE A 258 2.47 6.86 2.76
CA PHE A 258 3.25 8.04 3.13
C PHE A 258 3.05 8.55 4.56
N SER A 259 2.17 7.93 5.35
CA SER A 259 2.12 8.14 6.79
C SER A 259 3.13 7.29 7.56
N CYS A 260 3.46 6.06 7.16
CA CYS A 260 4.32 5.18 7.98
C CYS A 260 5.46 4.48 7.22
N LEU A 261 5.48 4.56 5.88
CA LEU A 261 6.45 3.94 4.98
C LEU A 261 6.60 2.42 5.12
N ARG A 262 5.69 1.76 5.83
CA ARG A 262 5.85 0.36 6.20
C ARG A 262 4.73 -0.52 5.66
N GLU A 263 3.51 -0.25 6.08
CA GLU A 263 2.36 -1.09 5.72
C GLU A 263 1.75 -0.64 4.39
N LEU A 264 1.19 -1.62 3.68
CA LEU A 264 0.58 -1.41 2.38
C LEU A 264 -0.64 -0.46 2.50
N PRO A 265 -0.74 0.59 1.68
CA PRO A 265 -1.88 1.49 1.73
C PRO A 265 -3.13 0.80 1.16
N GLU A 266 -4.27 0.94 1.84
CA GLU A 266 -5.53 0.27 1.48
C GLU A 266 -6.73 1.22 1.42
N HIS A 267 -6.66 2.33 2.15
CA HIS A 267 -7.80 3.19 2.40
C HIS A 267 -7.58 4.59 1.81
N PRO A 268 -8.12 4.88 0.61
CA PRO A 268 -8.11 6.22 0.06
C PRO A 268 -9.00 7.13 0.92
N LEU A 269 -8.52 8.35 1.16
CA LEU A 269 -9.20 9.39 1.91
C LEU A 269 -9.76 10.47 0.97
N PRO A 270 -10.75 11.27 1.40
CA PRO A 270 -11.33 12.34 0.57
C PRO A 270 -10.30 13.36 0.04
N CYS A 271 -9.18 13.55 0.74
CA CYS A 271 -8.09 14.43 0.31
C CYS A 271 -7.15 13.81 -0.75
N GLY A 272 -7.40 12.58 -1.20
CA GLY A 272 -6.59 11.86 -2.19
C GLY A 272 -5.50 10.95 -1.62
N HIS A 273 -5.03 11.20 -0.38
CA HIS A 273 -4.04 10.34 0.27
C HIS A 273 -4.59 8.93 0.55
N VAL A 274 -3.72 7.92 0.48
CA VAL A 274 -4.08 6.53 0.78
C VAL A 274 -3.29 6.05 2.00
N LEU A 275 -4.00 5.54 3.01
CA LEU A 275 -3.40 5.05 4.25
C LEU A 275 -3.55 3.54 4.42
N CYS A 276 -2.61 2.92 5.13
CA CYS A 276 -2.73 1.55 5.58
C CYS A 276 -3.74 1.44 6.74
N LEU A 277 -4.30 0.25 6.96
CA LEU A 277 -5.25 0.01 8.05
C LEU A 277 -4.68 0.37 9.44
N PRO A 278 -3.42 0.04 9.80
CA PRO A 278 -2.86 0.46 11.09
C PRO A 278 -2.79 1.98 11.28
N CYS A 279 -2.58 2.76 10.22
CA CYS A 279 -2.63 4.22 10.30
C CYS A 279 -4.07 4.74 10.47
N ILE A 280 -5.04 4.17 9.74
CA ILE A 280 -6.46 4.48 9.94
C ILE A 280 -6.84 4.25 11.41
N GLN A 281 -6.48 3.09 11.97
CA GLN A 281 -6.78 2.74 13.36
C GLN A 281 -6.06 3.62 14.40
N ALA A 282 -4.83 4.06 14.12
CA ALA A 282 -4.06 4.91 15.03
C ALA A 282 -4.59 6.36 15.12
N TYR A 283 -5.10 6.88 14.00
CA TYR A 283 -5.51 8.27 13.88
C TYR A 283 -7.02 8.48 13.96
N GLY A 284 -7.81 7.45 13.68
CA GLY A 284 -9.27 7.47 13.80
C GLY A 284 -9.78 7.11 15.19
N ILE A 285 -11.10 7.17 15.34
CA ILE A 285 -11.84 6.77 16.53
C ILE A 285 -12.54 5.46 16.19
N LYS A 286 -12.21 4.38 16.90
CA LYS A 286 -12.82 3.08 16.68
C LYS A 286 -14.23 3.04 17.28
N ALA A 287 -15.21 2.67 16.47
CA ALA A 287 -16.59 2.41 16.88
C ALA A 287 -17.01 1.03 16.36
N HIS A 288 -17.01 0.01 17.23
CA HIS A 288 -17.30 -1.38 16.84
C HIS A 288 -16.45 -1.90 15.66
N THR A 289 -17.07 -2.05 14.48
CA THR A 289 -16.47 -2.52 13.22
C THR A 289 -16.15 -1.37 12.27
N THR A 290 -16.19 -0.12 12.74
CA THR A 290 -15.83 1.05 11.95
C THR A 290 -14.74 1.86 12.65
N VAL A 291 -14.03 2.64 11.86
CA VAL A 291 -13.08 3.64 12.32
C VAL A 291 -13.45 4.97 11.67
N GLU A 292 -13.77 5.95 12.49
CA GLU A 292 -14.13 7.30 12.06
C GLU A 292 -12.89 8.20 12.03
N MET A 293 -12.63 8.79 10.88
CA MET A 293 -11.54 9.71 10.64
C MET A 293 -12.10 11.13 10.45
N LYS A 294 -11.75 12.04 11.36
CA LYS A 294 -12.15 13.44 11.25
C LYS A 294 -11.28 14.25 10.27
N ARG A 295 -10.06 13.77 10.02
CA ARG A 295 -9.08 14.39 9.13
C ARG A 295 -7.98 13.42 8.74
N CYS A 296 -7.27 13.74 7.67
CA CYS A 296 -6.05 13.04 7.27
C CYS A 296 -4.87 13.43 8.19
N PRO A 297 -4.06 12.47 8.67
CA PRO A 297 -2.91 12.74 9.56
C PRO A 297 -1.74 13.47 8.88
N LEU A 298 -1.75 13.60 7.54
CA LEU A 298 -0.77 14.40 6.81
C LEU A 298 -1.13 15.90 6.78
N HIS A 299 -2.37 16.25 7.15
CA HIS A 299 -2.85 17.62 7.15
C HIS A 299 -3.03 18.14 8.58
N GLU A 300 -2.61 19.38 8.83
CA GLU A 300 -2.85 20.00 10.14
C GLU A 300 -4.33 20.42 10.30
N ARG A 301 -4.92 21.09 9.29
CA ARG A 301 -6.27 21.69 9.41
C ARG A 301 -7.16 21.59 8.18
N GLU A 302 -6.59 21.35 7.00
CA GLU A 302 -7.29 21.46 5.70
C GLU A 302 -8.35 20.37 5.44
N THR A 303 -8.35 19.29 6.21
CA THR A 303 -9.19 18.10 5.97
C THR A 303 -10.19 17.79 7.08
N MET A 304 -10.63 18.80 7.84
CA MET A 304 -11.70 18.58 8.82
C MET A 304 -13.01 18.23 8.10
N TRP A 305 -13.33 16.92 8.06
CA TRP A 305 -14.49 16.40 7.33
C TRP A 305 -15.72 16.34 8.22
N GLU A 306 -16.83 16.89 7.72
CA GLU A 306 -18.15 16.81 8.31
C GLU A 306 -19.15 16.34 7.25
N PRO A 307 -19.72 15.12 7.36
CA PRO A 307 -19.49 14.13 8.42
C PRO A 307 -18.08 13.51 8.37
N ALA A 308 -17.67 12.87 9.48
CA ALA A 308 -16.39 12.18 9.54
C ALA A 308 -16.32 11.03 8.52
N TRP A 309 -15.13 10.83 7.94
CA TRP A 309 -14.89 9.74 7.00
C TRP A 309 -14.89 8.39 7.73
N THR A 310 -15.73 7.46 7.31
CA THR A 310 -15.91 6.18 8.01
C THR A 310 -15.29 5.04 7.21
N VAL A 311 -14.39 4.29 7.85
CA VAL A 311 -13.79 3.08 7.28
C VAL A 311 -14.34 1.85 7.98
N VAL A 312 -14.89 0.91 7.21
CA VAL A 312 -15.34 -0.38 7.74
C VAL A 312 -14.14 -1.30 7.90
N VAL A 313 -13.97 -1.85 9.09
CA VAL A 313 -12.88 -2.77 9.45
C VAL A 313 -13.46 -4.14 9.72
N LYS A 314 -12.96 -5.12 8.97
CA LYS A 314 -13.30 -6.52 9.18
C LYS A 314 -12.78 -7.01 10.55
N PRO A 315 -13.60 -7.68 11.36
CA PRO A 315 -13.14 -8.31 12.61
C PRO A 315 -12.02 -9.32 12.34
N GLN A 316 -11.03 -9.37 13.23
CA GLN A 316 -9.82 -10.20 13.06
C GLN A 316 -10.11 -11.69 12.82
N PHE A 317 -11.17 -12.23 13.41
CA PHE A 317 -11.53 -13.64 13.30
C PHE A 317 -12.65 -13.92 12.28
N ALA A 318 -13.06 -12.92 11.50
CA ALA A 318 -14.05 -13.11 10.46
C ALA A 318 -13.45 -13.86 9.26
N GLY A 319 -14.09 -14.95 8.82
CA GLY A 319 -13.70 -15.68 7.61
C GLY A 319 -13.80 -14.81 6.35
N ALA A 320 -13.04 -15.14 5.30
CA ALA A 320 -13.12 -14.47 4.01
C ALA A 320 -14.41 -14.86 3.27
N ARG A 321 -15.14 -13.85 2.79
CA ARG A 321 -16.34 -14.04 1.97
C ARG A 321 -15.99 -13.65 0.54
N VAL A 322 -15.95 -14.63 -0.36
CA VAL A 322 -15.48 -14.42 -1.74
C VAL A 322 -16.59 -14.78 -2.71
N LEU A 323 -16.84 -13.90 -3.68
CA LEU A 323 -17.69 -14.15 -4.84
C LEU A 323 -16.80 -14.34 -6.07
N CYS A 324 -16.97 -15.44 -6.80
CA CYS A 324 -16.29 -15.66 -8.07
C CYS A 324 -17.33 -15.61 -9.21
N LEU A 325 -16.98 -14.90 -10.28
CA LEU A 325 -17.82 -14.68 -11.46
C LEU A 325 -17.08 -15.14 -12.71
N ASP A 326 -17.65 -16.11 -13.41
CA ASP A 326 -16.97 -16.83 -14.47
C ASP A 326 -17.14 -16.14 -15.83
N GLY A 327 -16.03 -16.10 -16.55
CA GLY A 327 -15.98 -15.72 -17.95
C GLY A 327 -16.09 -16.96 -18.82
N TYR A 328 -17.23 -17.65 -18.80
CA TYR A 328 -17.33 -18.94 -19.51
C TYR A 328 -17.16 -18.74 -21.03
N ASP A 329 -16.00 -19.14 -21.56
CA ASP A 329 -15.80 -19.46 -22.97
C ASP A 329 -15.98 -20.97 -23.14
N ALA A 330 -17.00 -21.38 -23.88
CA ALA A 330 -17.12 -22.80 -24.20
C ALA A 330 -15.94 -23.21 -25.09
N PRO A 331 -15.26 -24.33 -24.83
CA PRO A 331 -14.56 -25.00 -25.91
C PRO A 331 -15.60 -25.33 -26.98
N SER A 332 -15.27 -24.98 -28.23
CA SER A 332 -16.08 -25.28 -29.40
C SER A 332 -16.61 -26.72 -29.32
N ALA A 333 -17.93 -26.85 -29.25
CA ALA A 333 -18.69 -28.11 -29.38
C ALA A 333 -18.27 -29.28 -28.47
N ALA A 334 -18.71 -29.30 -27.20
CA ALA A 334 -19.00 -30.56 -26.51
C ALA A 334 -19.93 -30.38 -25.29
N ILE A 335 -21.14 -30.93 -25.42
CA ILE A 335 -21.95 -31.57 -24.36
C ILE A 335 -22.48 -30.66 -23.24
N LEU A 336 -23.74 -30.22 -23.37
CA LEU A 336 -24.75 -30.35 -22.31
C LEU A 336 -26.15 -30.49 -22.97
N PRO A 337 -26.98 -31.49 -22.60
CA PRO A 337 -28.34 -31.60 -23.08
C PRO A 337 -29.27 -30.65 -22.31
N GLU A 338 -30.02 -29.87 -23.08
CA GLU A 338 -31.28 -29.19 -22.78
C GLU A 338 -31.58 -28.77 -21.31
N ILE A 339 -31.19 -27.53 -20.96
CA ILE A 339 -32.02 -26.69 -20.10
C ILE A 339 -32.61 -25.59 -21.00
N LYS A 340 -33.84 -25.83 -21.50
CA LYS A 340 -34.65 -24.81 -22.18
C LYS A 340 -35.16 -23.82 -21.14
N LEU A 341 -34.42 -22.74 -20.92
CA LEU A 341 -34.99 -21.54 -20.32
C LEU A 341 -35.69 -20.74 -21.44
N CYS A 342 -37.01 -20.68 -21.37
CA CYS A 342 -37.87 -20.11 -22.41
C CYS A 342 -37.67 -18.58 -22.59
N SER A 343 -37.81 -18.15 -23.85
CA SER A 343 -38.19 -16.80 -24.34
C SER A 343 -37.14 -15.73 -24.68
N LEU A 344 -35.94 -16.08 -25.16
CA LEU A 344 -35.06 -15.14 -25.89
C LEU A 344 -34.42 -15.85 -27.10
N ALA A 345 -35.14 -15.95 -28.22
CA ALA A 345 -34.76 -16.79 -29.35
C ALA A 345 -33.85 -16.12 -30.41
N ASP A 346 -33.49 -14.84 -30.28
CA ASP A 346 -32.80 -14.10 -31.37
C ASP A 346 -31.38 -13.61 -31.05
N VAL A 347 -30.68 -14.23 -30.08
CA VAL A 347 -29.27 -13.89 -29.80
C VAL A 347 -28.42 -15.16 -29.91
N SER A 348 -27.52 -15.20 -30.90
CA SER A 348 -26.46 -16.21 -30.97
C SER A 348 -25.65 -16.20 -29.68
N TYR A 349 -25.86 -17.20 -28.83
CA TYR A 349 -25.17 -17.36 -27.55
C TYR A 349 -23.72 -17.80 -27.78
N SER A 350 -22.84 -16.84 -28.07
CA SER A 350 -21.41 -17.01 -27.78
C SER A 350 -21.17 -16.78 -26.27
N GLY A 351 -20.19 -17.47 -25.70
CA GLY A 351 -20.08 -17.77 -24.26
C GLY A 351 -20.20 -16.59 -23.29
N GLY A 352 -19.79 -15.38 -23.71
CA GLY A 352 -19.83 -14.18 -22.87
C GLY A 352 -21.21 -13.78 -22.35
N VAL A 353 -22.30 -13.99 -23.11
CA VAL A 353 -23.66 -13.55 -22.74
C VAL A 353 -24.21 -14.30 -21.51
N ARG A 354 -23.64 -15.46 -21.15
CA ARG A 354 -24.13 -16.28 -20.03
C ARG A 354 -23.87 -15.70 -18.65
N GLY A 355 -23.07 -14.65 -18.52
CA GLY A 355 -22.96 -13.89 -17.25
C GLY A 355 -24.31 -13.38 -16.73
N ILE A 356 -25.34 -13.28 -17.60
CA ILE A 356 -26.71 -12.99 -17.19
C ILE A 356 -27.30 -14.01 -16.20
N VAL A 357 -26.86 -15.28 -16.27
CA VAL A 357 -27.30 -16.34 -15.36
C VAL A 357 -26.80 -16.06 -13.95
N GLU A 358 -25.52 -15.71 -13.80
CA GLU A 358 -24.91 -15.35 -12.52
C GLU A 358 -25.64 -14.16 -11.88
N LEU A 359 -25.94 -13.12 -12.67
CA LEU A 359 -26.71 -11.97 -12.21
C LEU A 359 -28.13 -12.34 -11.74
N HIS A 360 -28.80 -13.27 -12.43
CA HIS A 360 -30.11 -13.76 -12.00
C HIS A 360 -30.05 -14.62 -10.74
N VAL A 361 -28.96 -15.37 -10.53
CA VAL A 361 -28.69 -16.08 -9.27
C VAL A 361 -28.47 -15.08 -8.13
N LEU A 362 -27.64 -14.06 -8.32
CA LEU A 362 -27.43 -13.00 -7.32
C LEU A 362 -28.74 -12.29 -6.97
N ARG A 363 -29.58 -11.99 -7.97
CA ARG A 363 -30.90 -11.39 -7.74
C ARG A 363 -31.84 -12.30 -6.95
N ALA A 364 -31.78 -13.61 -7.17
CA ALA A 364 -32.54 -14.57 -6.38
C ALA A 364 -32.06 -14.61 -4.92
N ILE A 365 -30.75 -14.50 -4.68
CA ILE A 365 -30.17 -14.41 -3.34
C ILE A 365 -30.62 -13.11 -2.64
N GLU A 366 -30.55 -11.95 -3.31
CA GLU A 366 -31.02 -10.67 -2.74
C GLU A 366 -32.51 -10.72 -2.34
N ARG A 367 -33.35 -11.40 -3.16
CA ARG A 367 -34.77 -11.63 -2.85
C ARG A 367 -34.96 -12.45 -1.58
N VAL A 368 -34.16 -13.50 -1.39
CA VAL A 368 -34.20 -14.31 -0.16
C VAL A 368 -33.77 -13.50 1.06
N PHE A 369 -32.84 -12.56 0.90
CA PHE A 369 -32.45 -11.60 1.95
C PHE A 369 -33.45 -10.45 2.17
N GLY A 370 -34.58 -10.46 1.44
CA GLY A 370 -35.66 -9.51 1.62
C GLY A 370 -35.44 -8.15 0.93
N GLU A 371 -34.52 -8.05 -0.03
CA GLU A 371 -34.26 -6.88 -0.88
C GLU A 371 -33.88 -5.57 -0.14
N ARG A 372 -33.58 -5.66 1.17
CA ARG A 372 -33.24 -4.49 2.01
C ARG A 372 -31.75 -4.19 2.05
N LEU A 373 -30.91 -5.16 1.66
CA LEU A 373 -29.47 -5.09 1.79
C LEU A 373 -28.80 -5.40 0.45
N PRO A 374 -27.88 -4.55 -0.03
CA PRO A 374 -27.13 -4.82 -1.26
C PRO A 374 -26.27 -6.09 -1.12
N ILE A 375 -26.22 -6.90 -2.18
CA ILE A 375 -25.45 -8.16 -2.18
C ILE A 375 -23.95 -7.96 -1.86
N GLN A 376 -23.40 -6.79 -2.18
CA GLN A 376 -22.00 -6.41 -1.90
C GLN A 376 -21.64 -6.52 -0.42
N LEU A 377 -22.60 -6.29 0.49
CA LEU A 377 -22.34 -6.33 1.94
C LEU A 377 -21.89 -7.72 2.42
N PHE A 378 -22.18 -8.75 1.64
CA PHE A 378 -21.93 -10.14 1.96
C PHE A 378 -20.58 -10.66 1.45
N PHE A 379 -19.82 -9.85 0.70
CA PHE A 379 -18.54 -10.25 0.12
C PHE A 379 -17.43 -9.27 0.50
N ASP A 380 -16.26 -9.81 0.84
CA ASP A 380 -15.04 -9.02 1.09
C ASP A 380 -14.24 -8.86 -0.21
N LEU A 381 -14.34 -9.83 -1.11
CA LEU A 381 -13.64 -9.91 -2.39
C LEU A 381 -14.60 -10.44 -3.48
N ILE A 382 -14.63 -9.76 -4.63
CA ILE A 382 -15.28 -10.23 -5.84
C ILE A 382 -14.22 -10.45 -6.91
N VAL A 383 -14.10 -11.67 -7.42
CA VAL A 383 -13.16 -12.05 -8.47
C VAL A 383 -13.94 -12.33 -9.74
N GLY A 384 -13.51 -11.77 -10.87
CA GLY A 384 -14.18 -11.95 -12.14
C GLY A 384 -13.24 -12.18 -13.32
N THR A 385 -13.65 -13.06 -14.22
CA THR A 385 -12.93 -13.34 -15.48
C THR A 385 -13.80 -12.90 -16.66
N SER A 386 -13.23 -12.23 -17.67
CA SER A 386 -13.97 -11.79 -18.87
C SER A 386 -15.27 -11.01 -18.53
N THR A 387 -16.44 -11.47 -18.97
CA THR A 387 -17.74 -10.88 -18.63
C THR A 387 -18.05 -10.88 -17.14
N GLY A 388 -17.60 -11.91 -16.41
CA GLY A 388 -17.62 -11.93 -14.94
C GLY A 388 -16.76 -10.82 -14.33
N GLY A 389 -15.66 -10.42 -14.99
CA GLY A 389 -14.85 -9.26 -14.61
C GLY A 389 -15.61 -7.93 -14.74
N ILE A 390 -16.40 -7.76 -15.80
CA ILE A 390 -17.24 -6.57 -15.99
C ILE A 390 -18.32 -6.49 -14.91
N ILE A 391 -18.94 -7.63 -14.58
CA ILE A 391 -19.93 -7.72 -13.50
C ILE A 391 -19.26 -7.42 -12.15
N ALA A 392 -18.07 -7.96 -11.89
CA ALA A 392 -17.31 -7.71 -10.67
C ALA A 392 -17.00 -6.21 -10.48
N LEU A 393 -16.56 -5.52 -11.55
CA LEU A 393 -16.32 -4.08 -11.53
C LEU A 393 -17.63 -3.30 -11.30
N GLY A 394 -18.72 -3.69 -11.97
CA GLY A 394 -20.03 -3.06 -11.78
C GLY A 394 -20.51 -3.14 -10.33
N LEU A 395 -20.48 -4.34 -9.75
CA LEU A 395 -20.92 -4.58 -8.38
C LEU A 395 -19.99 -3.94 -7.34
N GLY A 396 -18.68 -4.19 -7.43
CA GLY A 396 -17.74 -3.86 -6.35
C GLY A 396 -17.03 -2.51 -6.45
N VAL A 397 -16.91 -1.92 -7.66
CA VAL A 397 -16.21 -0.64 -7.87
C VAL A 397 -17.18 0.50 -8.12
N ASN A 398 -18.19 0.26 -8.96
CA ASN A 398 -19.21 1.25 -9.28
C ASN A 398 -20.44 1.18 -8.35
N ASN A 399 -20.45 0.23 -7.41
CA ASN A 399 -21.54 -0.01 -6.46
C ASN A 399 -22.93 -0.12 -7.13
N TRP A 400 -23.00 -0.72 -8.31
CA TRP A 400 -24.27 -0.93 -9.01
C TRP A 400 -25.12 -1.97 -8.28
N SER A 401 -26.43 -1.76 -8.23
CA SER A 401 -27.36 -2.82 -7.80
C SER A 401 -27.30 -3.99 -8.78
N VAL A 402 -27.72 -5.18 -8.35
CA VAL A 402 -27.79 -6.35 -9.24
C VAL A 402 -28.69 -6.06 -10.45
N GLU A 403 -29.76 -5.31 -10.29
CA GLU A 403 -30.66 -4.95 -11.40
C GLU A 403 -30.00 -3.97 -12.39
N GLU A 404 -29.22 -2.99 -11.91
CA GLU A 404 -28.46 -2.10 -12.80
C GLU A 404 -27.35 -2.87 -13.54
N CYS A 405 -26.70 -3.83 -12.87
CA CYS A 405 -25.78 -4.77 -13.52
C CYS A 405 -26.49 -5.58 -14.61
N ILE A 406 -27.70 -6.12 -14.36
CA ILE A 406 -28.50 -6.85 -15.37
C ILE A 406 -28.79 -5.97 -16.59
N LYS A 407 -29.26 -4.74 -16.36
CA LYS A 407 -29.59 -3.79 -17.41
C LYS A 407 -28.36 -3.41 -18.24
N THR A 408 -27.27 -3.02 -17.57
CA THR A 408 -26.02 -2.63 -18.22
C THR A 408 -25.40 -3.80 -18.98
N PHE A 409 -25.43 -5.00 -18.41
CA PHE A 409 -24.94 -6.21 -19.05
C PHE A 409 -25.70 -6.56 -20.34
N LYS A 410 -27.03 -6.43 -20.34
CA LYS A 410 -27.85 -6.63 -21.55
C LYS A 410 -27.51 -5.61 -22.65
N HIS A 411 -27.31 -4.35 -22.29
CA HIS A 411 -26.89 -3.31 -23.24
C HIS A 411 -25.49 -3.61 -23.80
N LEU A 412 -24.53 -3.97 -22.93
CA LEU A 412 -23.18 -4.36 -23.34
C LEU A 412 -23.20 -5.54 -24.31
N CYS A 413 -23.99 -6.58 -24.04
CA CYS A 413 -24.12 -7.72 -24.95
C CYS A 413 -24.73 -7.32 -26.30
N ALA A 414 -25.75 -6.46 -26.32
CA ALA A 414 -26.39 -6.01 -27.55
C ALA A 414 -25.43 -5.24 -28.48
N ASP A 415 -24.45 -4.52 -27.91
CA ASP A 415 -23.45 -3.77 -28.67
C ASP A 415 -22.18 -4.58 -28.99
N ALA A 416 -21.74 -5.45 -28.05
CA ALA A 416 -20.56 -6.30 -28.21
C ALA A 416 -20.74 -7.35 -29.33
N PHE A 417 -21.95 -7.90 -29.47
CA PHE A 417 -22.25 -8.97 -30.42
C PHE A 417 -22.87 -8.49 -31.74
N ARG A 418 -22.76 -7.20 -32.08
CA ARG A 418 -23.18 -6.72 -33.41
C ARG A 418 -22.28 -7.32 -34.49
N PRO A 419 -22.83 -8.13 -35.43
CA PRO A 419 -22.06 -8.63 -36.57
C PRO A 419 -21.50 -7.44 -37.35
N ARG A 420 -20.30 -7.59 -37.93
CA ARG A 420 -19.79 -6.60 -38.89
C ARG A 420 -20.73 -6.57 -40.11
N GLU A 421 -20.83 -5.44 -40.79
CA GLU A 421 -21.79 -5.20 -41.90
C GLU A 421 -21.64 -6.14 -43.13
N LEU A 422 -20.73 -7.12 -43.05
CA LEU A 422 -20.43 -8.14 -44.06
C LEU A 422 -20.38 -9.59 -43.48
N SER A 423 -20.75 -9.82 -42.21
CA SER A 423 -20.87 -11.17 -41.62
C SER A 423 -22.14 -11.82 -42.16
N GLY A 424 -21.98 -12.89 -42.95
CA GLY A 424 -23.08 -13.57 -43.65
C GLY A 424 -22.72 -14.07 -45.05
N ILE A 425 -21.56 -13.70 -45.60
CA ILE A 425 -21.04 -14.25 -46.87
C ILE A 425 -19.82 -15.14 -46.54
N PRO A 426 -19.90 -16.48 -46.74
CA PRO A 426 -18.93 -17.47 -46.23
C PRO A 426 -17.45 -17.23 -46.62
N LEU A 427 -17.22 -16.57 -47.76
CA LEU A 427 -15.88 -16.33 -48.30
C LEU A 427 -15.27 -15.00 -47.82
N LEU A 428 -16.10 -13.99 -47.55
CA LEU A 428 -15.68 -12.66 -47.08
C LEU A 428 -15.46 -12.64 -45.56
N GLU A 429 -16.21 -13.46 -44.82
CA GLU A 429 -16.08 -13.56 -43.36
C GLU A 429 -14.67 -14.04 -42.95
N LYS A 430 -14.14 -15.08 -43.61
CA LYS A 430 -12.74 -15.53 -43.41
C LYS A 430 -11.72 -14.43 -43.71
N LEU A 431 -11.91 -13.65 -44.77
CA LEU A 431 -10.99 -12.56 -45.15
C LEU A 431 -11.03 -11.39 -44.15
N VAL A 432 -12.21 -11.03 -43.64
CA VAL A 432 -12.39 -9.95 -42.67
C VAL A 432 -11.83 -10.34 -41.29
N THR A 433 -11.96 -11.59 -40.87
CA THR A 433 -11.34 -12.08 -39.62
C THR A 433 -9.81 -12.15 -39.72
N ILE A 434 -9.27 -12.54 -40.88
CA ILE A 434 -7.81 -12.58 -41.14
C ILE A 434 -7.21 -11.17 -41.16
N ASN A 435 -7.91 -10.18 -41.74
CA ASN A 435 -7.37 -8.82 -41.90
C ASN A 435 -7.51 -7.95 -40.64
N HIS A 436 -8.36 -8.32 -39.68
CA HIS A 436 -8.64 -7.53 -38.47
C HIS A 436 -8.42 -8.24 -37.13
N GLY A 437 -8.05 -9.53 -37.14
CA GLY A 437 -7.63 -10.27 -35.94
C GLY A 437 -8.71 -10.52 -34.86
N SER A 438 -9.97 -10.17 -35.10
CA SER A 438 -11.07 -10.37 -34.14
C SER A 438 -12.44 -10.51 -34.83
N ILE A 439 -13.31 -11.35 -34.25
CA ILE A 439 -14.65 -11.67 -34.76
C ILE A 439 -15.62 -10.48 -34.57
N TYR A 440 -15.42 -9.65 -33.55
CA TYR A 440 -16.34 -8.57 -33.16
C TYR A 440 -15.75 -7.17 -33.41
N LYS A 441 -16.59 -6.13 -33.47
CA LYS A 441 -16.13 -4.73 -33.52
C LYS A 441 -15.70 -4.31 -32.11
N THR A 442 -14.43 -3.99 -31.90
CA THR A 442 -13.89 -3.62 -30.58
C THR A 442 -14.23 -2.18 -30.17
N LYS A 443 -14.29 -1.24 -31.13
CA LYS A 443 -14.51 0.19 -30.86
C LYS A 443 -15.85 0.53 -30.18
N PRO A 444 -17.02 -0.01 -30.61
CA PRO A 444 -18.29 0.28 -29.93
C PRO A 444 -18.34 -0.26 -28.51
N PHE A 445 -17.77 -1.45 -28.29
CA PHE A 445 -17.70 -2.08 -26.98
C PHE A 445 -16.79 -1.29 -26.03
N GLU A 446 -15.61 -0.86 -26.50
CA GLU A 446 -14.71 0.00 -25.72
C GLU A 446 -15.36 1.35 -25.38
N ALA A 447 -16.05 1.98 -26.34
CA ALA A 447 -16.74 3.25 -26.09
C ALA A 447 -17.82 3.12 -25.00
N LEU A 448 -18.58 2.02 -25.01
CA LEU A 448 -19.59 1.74 -23.98
C LEU A 448 -18.96 1.44 -22.62
N LEU A 449 -17.84 0.69 -22.57
CA LEU A 449 -17.10 0.50 -21.33
C LEU A 449 -16.58 1.82 -20.76
N ARG A 450 -16.02 2.70 -21.61
CA ARG A 450 -15.57 4.04 -21.21
C ARG A 450 -16.72 4.91 -20.70
N GLU A 451 -17.89 4.84 -21.35
CA GLU A 451 -19.09 5.56 -20.91
C GLU A 451 -19.54 5.10 -19.52
N LYS A 452 -19.57 3.78 -19.27
CA LYS A 452 -20.11 3.20 -18.02
C LYS A 452 -19.14 3.20 -16.86
N PHE A 453 -17.85 2.95 -17.11
CA PHE A 453 -16.84 2.85 -16.06
C PHE A 453 -16.01 4.12 -15.86
N GLN A 454 -16.12 5.08 -16.78
CA GLN A 454 -15.34 6.33 -16.82
C GLN A 454 -13.84 6.08 -16.97
N ASP A 455 -13.10 7.10 -17.39
CA ASP A 455 -11.64 7.04 -17.49
C ASP A 455 -11.01 7.43 -16.15
N ARG A 456 -11.05 6.50 -15.19
CA ARG A 456 -10.54 6.71 -13.83
C ARG A 456 -9.70 5.52 -13.35
N PRO A 457 -8.71 5.75 -12.48
CA PRO A 457 -7.94 4.64 -11.90
C PRO A 457 -8.85 3.72 -11.07
N LEU A 458 -8.55 2.42 -11.11
CA LEU A 458 -9.28 1.39 -10.37
C LEU A 458 -9.03 1.48 -8.85
N PHE A 459 -7.88 2.01 -8.46
CA PHE A 459 -7.48 2.24 -7.07
C PHE A 459 -6.86 3.62 -6.92
N GLY A 460 -7.21 4.33 -5.85
CA GLY A 460 -6.76 5.71 -5.61
C GLY A 460 -7.58 6.77 -6.37
N GLY A 461 -7.41 8.04 -5.98
CA GLY A 461 -8.09 9.20 -6.59
C GLY A 461 -9.09 9.91 -5.66
N ALA A 462 -9.29 11.22 -5.87
CA ALA A 462 -10.26 12.02 -5.14
C ALA A 462 -11.67 11.76 -5.71
N ASN A 463 -12.41 10.82 -5.12
CA ASN A 463 -13.78 10.53 -5.53
C ASN A 463 -14.77 11.37 -4.74
N GLU A 464 -15.48 12.27 -5.42
CA GLU A 464 -16.59 13.06 -4.85
C GLU A 464 -17.83 12.20 -4.52
N HIS A 465 -17.93 11.00 -5.09
CA HIS A 465 -19.13 10.15 -5.00
C HIS A 465 -19.10 9.09 -3.89
N SER A 466 -17.96 8.90 -3.23
CA SER A 466 -17.82 7.85 -2.22
C SER A 466 -18.04 8.42 -0.83
N GLN A 467 -19.17 9.05 -0.52
CA GLN A 467 -19.46 9.36 0.88
C GLN A 467 -19.79 8.05 1.60
N SER A 468 -18.79 7.41 2.22
CA SER A 468 -18.95 6.20 3.02
C SER A 468 -19.48 4.99 2.24
N GLU A 469 -18.63 4.24 1.54
CA GLU A 469 -19.04 2.95 0.98
C GLU A 469 -18.01 1.86 1.25
N MET A 470 -18.52 0.69 1.61
CA MET A 470 -17.75 -0.54 1.73
C MET A 470 -17.01 -0.81 0.42
N LEU A 471 -15.70 -0.50 0.40
CA LEU A 471 -14.83 -0.84 -0.70
C LEU A 471 -14.66 -2.36 -0.72
N THR A 472 -15.57 -3.02 -1.42
CA THR A 472 -15.44 -4.44 -1.73
C THR A 472 -14.21 -4.58 -2.61
N LYS A 473 -13.28 -5.46 -2.21
CA LYS A 473 -12.09 -5.70 -3.02
C LYS A 473 -12.53 -6.39 -4.33
N VAL A 474 -11.99 -5.98 -5.45
CA VAL A 474 -12.29 -6.51 -6.78
C VAL A 474 -11.01 -6.92 -7.46
N ALA A 475 -11.01 -8.12 -8.03
CA ALA A 475 -9.92 -8.64 -8.85
C ALA A 475 -10.46 -9.11 -10.20
N VAL A 476 -9.84 -8.66 -11.30
CA VAL A 476 -10.18 -9.05 -12.66
C VAL A 476 -8.98 -9.72 -13.30
N THR A 477 -9.16 -10.94 -13.80
CA THR A 477 -8.08 -11.69 -14.46
C THR A 477 -7.92 -11.28 -15.91
N SER A 478 -6.68 -11.20 -16.39
CA SER A 478 -6.32 -10.92 -17.77
C SER A 478 -5.03 -11.67 -18.16
N THR A 479 -4.67 -11.62 -19.43
CA THR A 479 -3.43 -12.23 -19.95
C THR A 479 -2.71 -11.23 -20.85
N THR A 480 -1.39 -11.07 -20.68
CA THR A 480 -0.60 -10.21 -21.56
C THR A 480 -0.55 -10.79 -22.96
N SER A 481 -0.62 -9.93 -23.98
CA SER A 481 -0.42 -10.33 -25.38
C SER A 481 1.02 -10.79 -25.64
N ILE A 482 1.98 -10.26 -24.88
CA ILE A 482 3.41 -10.57 -24.95
C ILE A 482 3.73 -11.54 -23.81
N ASN A 483 4.33 -12.70 -24.11
CA ASN A 483 4.73 -13.76 -23.18
C ASN A 483 3.60 -14.51 -22.43
N GLN A 484 2.32 -14.17 -22.67
CA GLN A 484 1.15 -14.88 -22.12
C GLN A 484 1.14 -15.00 -20.58
N HIS A 485 1.71 -14.04 -19.87
CA HIS A 485 1.67 -14.03 -18.41
C HIS A 485 0.28 -13.64 -17.90
N SER A 486 -0.18 -14.32 -16.85
CA SER A 486 -1.40 -13.98 -16.14
C SER A 486 -1.25 -12.66 -15.39
N VAL A 487 -2.19 -11.75 -15.60
CA VAL A 487 -2.26 -10.44 -14.93
C VAL A 487 -3.54 -10.37 -14.13
N ILE A 488 -3.47 -9.77 -12.96
CA ILE A 488 -4.65 -9.49 -12.13
C ILE A 488 -4.75 -7.97 -11.97
N LEU A 489 -5.86 -7.40 -12.43
CA LEU A 489 -6.22 -6.00 -12.26
C LEU A 489 -7.05 -5.87 -10.99
N THR A 490 -6.67 -4.99 -10.07
CA THR A 490 -7.28 -4.92 -8.73
C THR A 490 -7.60 -3.48 -8.30
N ASN A 491 -8.63 -3.31 -7.47
CA ASN A 491 -8.93 -2.04 -6.78
C ASN A 491 -8.29 -1.98 -5.38
N TYR A 492 -7.23 -2.75 -5.15
CA TYR A 492 -6.51 -2.84 -3.89
C TYR A 492 -5.06 -3.22 -4.17
N ASN A 493 -4.16 -2.87 -3.26
CA ASN A 493 -2.78 -3.32 -3.41
C ASN A 493 -2.59 -4.73 -2.88
N ARG A 494 -1.63 -5.44 -3.48
CA ARG A 494 -1.10 -6.71 -2.98
C ARG A 494 0.36 -6.52 -2.56
N PRO A 495 0.83 -7.18 -1.51
CA PRO A 495 2.26 -7.35 -1.30
C PRO A 495 2.86 -8.10 -2.49
N ASP A 496 4.07 -7.75 -2.90
CA ASP A 496 4.76 -8.51 -3.95
C ASP A 496 5.09 -9.92 -3.43
N SER A 497 4.64 -10.94 -4.15
CA SER A 497 4.95 -12.35 -3.85
C SER A 497 6.29 -12.71 -4.47
N MET A 498 7.24 -13.15 -3.62
CA MET A 498 8.64 -13.53 -3.92
C MET A 498 8.85 -14.71 -4.91
N ASP A 499 7.88 -15.06 -5.75
CA ASP A 499 7.94 -16.30 -6.55
C ASP A 499 8.36 -16.12 -8.03
N ASN A 500 8.81 -14.95 -8.50
CA ASN A 500 9.14 -14.78 -9.93
C ASN A 500 10.51 -14.16 -10.31
N ASP A 501 11.35 -13.72 -9.37
CA ASP A 501 12.58 -13.00 -9.75
C ASP A 501 13.89 -13.82 -9.78
N TYR A 502 13.82 -15.15 -9.69
CA TYR A 502 15.00 -16.00 -9.91
C TYR A 502 15.25 -16.41 -11.37
N LEU A 503 14.42 -15.98 -12.32
CA LEU A 503 14.61 -16.30 -13.73
C LEU A 503 14.25 -15.12 -14.64
N THR A 504 15.05 -14.06 -14.65
CA THR A 504 15.41 -13.29 -15.87
C THR A 504 16.32 -12.11 -15.53
N TYR A 505 17.62 -12.36 -15.37
CA TYR A 505 18.65 -11.43 -15.84
C TYR A 505 19.64 -12.24 -16.67
N GLY A 506 19.47 -12.18 -17.98
CA GLY A 506 20.36 -12.70 -19.00
C GLY A 506 20.37 -11.73 -20.17
#